data_AF-A0A930QH95-F1
#
_entry.id   AF-A0A930QH95-F1
#
_cell.length_a   1.000
_cell.length_b   1.000
_cell.length_c   1.000
_cell.angle_alpha   90.00
_cell.angle_beta   90.00
_cell.angle_gamma   90.00
#
_symmetry.space_group_name_H-M   'P 1'
#
loop_
_entity.id
_entity.type
_entity.pdbx_description
1 polymer ?
#
loop_
_entity_poly.entity_id
_entity_poly.type
_entity_poly.pdbx_seq_one_letter_code
_entity_poly.pdbx_strand_id
1 'polypeptide(L)'
;GSVSANKVEVYGKNIRILDAGTVSAATRPVILHTDAANDGYAHIGYQTATPPAASAYTVNGTAATAADNYYKLVHNTTEFQNISSNLAGNYMLANDIDFTDPVTLAPKAVTPLGGNGAAPFTGKIDGNFYKVKNYTVSTATGRTEHGLFGRASGAHFDNIGIKGVNIALPTGQTIYGGALVGYTTGNTVLRGVSVTDSTVTGRPGYAGGIIGGADHTTVSESYSKVTTNSGGILGGAFGNGTVFNDVYGDVTATPSANVAGLAYFIQNPSVFAPGFIVNRAYSTAAPFVSSSTAPPINDTYTINKNTGEATLYGLTTPPPAANAKTSATYTNWNINNDGAPGAKWRIYEGRTLPMLTAFMDGTATATYNYRYFKADGTPSAAAGNTVKTNGTLVGGNIVPHSGADISPEYNSYYLKIVDKNTPNAVGGVSNV
;
A
#
# COMPACT_ATOMS: atom_id res chain seq x y z
N GLY A 1 -21.30 5.35 -9.35
CA GLY A 1 -22.00 6.52 -9.92
C GLY A 1 -21.89 6.46 -11.44
N SER A 2 -22.60 7.31 -12.17
CA SER A 2 -22.48 7.43 -13.63
C SER A 2 -22.20 8.89 -14.00
N VAL A 3 -21.54 9.08 -15.14
CA VAL A 3 -21.26 10.41 -15.72
C VAL A 3 -21.91 10.47 -17.09
N SER A 4 -22.76 11.48 -17.31
CA SER A 4 -23.35 11.78 -18.62
C SER A 4 -23.24 13.27 -18.87
N ALA A 5 -22.54 13.65 -19.92
CA ALA A 5 -22.34 15.06 -20.30
C ALA A 5 -22.12 15.22 -21.81
N ASN A 6 -22.20 16.45 -22.31
CA ASN A 6 -21.84 16.74 -23.71
C ASN A 6 -20.35 16.50 -23.97
N LYS A 7 -19.51 16.91 -23.01
CA LYS A 7 -18.05 16.78 -23.03
C LYS A 7 -17.58 16.34 -21.65
N VAL A 8 -16.65 15.39 -21.60
CA VAL A 8 -16.03 14.92 -20.35
C VAL A 8 -14.53 15.06 -20.46
N GLU A 9 -13.95 15.89 -19.59
CA GLU A 9 -12.50 15.99 -19.38
C GLU A 9 -12.18 15.74 -17.91
N VAL A 10 -11.15 14.95 -17.64
CA VAL A 10 -10.70 14.62 -16.28
C VAL A 10 -9.23 14.96 -16.15
N TYR A 11 -8.88 15.71 -15.10
CA TYR A 11 -7.51 16.11 -14.80
C TYR A 11 -7.09 15.51 -13.46
N GLY A 12 -5.93 14.89 -13.41
CA GLY A 12 -5.36 14.38 -12.18
C GLY A 12 -4.08 13.60 -12.45
N LYS A 13 -3.19 13.50 -11.47
CA LYS A 13 -1.94 12.73 -11.63
C LYS A 13 -2.22 11.30 -12.07
N ASN A 14 -3.06 10.60 -11.32
CA ASN A 14 -3.52 9.24 -11.58
C ASN A 14 -5.04 9.27 -11.77
N ILE A 15 -5.54 8.69 -12.85
CA ILE A 15 -6.95 8.64 -13.18
C ILE A 15 -7.40 7.18 -13.30
N ARG A 16 -8.49 6.84 -12.61
CA ARG A 16 -9.19 5.55 -12.79
C ARG A 16 -10.62 5.79 -13.21
N ILE A 17 -11.01 5.21 -14.34
CA ILE A 17 -12.41 5.06 -14.72
C ILE A 17 -12.83 3.66 -14.29
N LEU A 18 -13.64 3.57 -13.23
CA LEU A 18 -13.97 2.29 -12.60
C LEU A 18 -14.77 1.38 -13.54
N ASP A 19 -15.66 1.95 -14.34
CA ASP A 19 -16.35 1.24 -15.42
C ASP A 19 -16.69 2.18 -16.57
N ALA A 20 -16.04 1.95 -17.71
CA ALA A 20 -16.27 2.68 -18.94
C ALA A 20 -17.72 2.62 -19.44
N GLY A 21 -18.49 1.59 -19.08
CA GLY A 21 -19.92 1.47 -19.40
C GLY A 21 -20.79 2.51 -18.69
N THR A 22 -20.28 3.15 -17.63
CA THR A 22 -21.00 4.15 -16.83
C THR A 22 -20.64 5.60 -17.18
N VAL A 23 -19.77 5.79 -18.17
CA VAL A 23 -19.32 7.11 -18.63
C VAL A 23 -19.78 7.33 -20.07
N SER A 24 -20.62 8.34 -20.29
CA SER A 24 -21.08 8.74 -21.60
C SER A 24 -20.76 10.22 -21.89
N ALA A 25 -20.18 10.46 -23.06
CA ALA A 25 -19.96 11.79 -23.62
C ALA A 25 -20.63 11.87 -25.00
N ALA A 26 -21.51 12.86 -25.21
CA ALA A 26 -22.16 13.05 -26.50
C ALA A 26 -21.14 13.40 -27.61
N THR A 27 -20.15 14.21 -27.28
CA THR A 27 -18.97 14.48 -28.11
C THR A 27 -17.81 13.61 -27.62
N ARG A 28 -17.47 12.59 -28.40
CA ARG A 28 -16.31 11.72 -28.14
C ARG A 28 -15.00 12.40 -28.60
N PRO A 29 -13.85 12.03 -28.02
CA PRO A 29 -13.65 11.07 -26.92
C PRO A 29 -13.83 11.69 -25.52
N VAL A 30 -13.91 10.84 -24.49
CA VAL A 30 -13.62 11.27 -23.09
C VAL A 30 -12.12 11.56 -23.01
N ILE A 31 -11.73 12.71 -22.44
CA ILE A 31 -10.35 13.17 -22.42
C ILE A 31 -9.78 13.07 -21.00
N LEU A 32 -8.67 12.34 -20.86
CA LEU A 32 -7.98 12.14 -19.59
C LEU A 32 -6.62 12.85 -19.65
N HIS A 33 -6.36 13.74 -18.69
CA HIS A 33 -5.11 14.46 -18.54
C HIS A 33 -4.38 13.95 -17.30
N THR A 34 -3.29 13.20 -17.52
CA THR A 34 -2.46 12.63 -16.46
C THR A 34 -1.13 13.36 -16.33
N ASP A 35 -0.53 13.29 -15.14
CA ASP A 35 0.83 13.79 -14.92
C ASP A 35 1.86 12.71 -15.28
N ALA A 36 1.98 12.44 -16.59
CA ALA A 36 2.87 11.40 -17.10
C ALA A 36 4.35 11.64 -16.77
N ALA A 37 4.75 12.89 -16.50
CA ALA A 37 6.12 13.25 -16.11
C ALA A 37 6.48 12.74 -14.70
N ASN A 38 5.49 12.49 -13.85
CA ASN A 38 5.67 12.03 -12.48
C ASN A 38 5.00 10.65 -12.23
N ASP A 39 5.08 9.76 -13.20
CA ASP A 39 4.53 8.38 -13.17
C ASP A 39 3.00 8.31 -13.09
N GLY A 40 2.32 9.35 -13.58
CA GLY A 40 0.87 9.42 -13.70
C GLY A 40 0.30 8.43 -14.72
N TYR A 41 -0.82 7.80 -14.39
CA TYR A 41 -1.47 6.78 -15.23
C TYR A 41 -2.96 7.03 -15.45
N ALA A 42 -3.50 6.42 -16.50
CA ALA A 42 -4.93 6.34 -16.78
C ALA A 42 -5.33 4.87 -16.97
N HIS A 43 -6.06 4.32 -16.01
CA HIS A 43 -6.60 2.96 -16.08
C HIS A 43 -8.11 3.01 -16.25
N ILE A 44 -8.62 2.31 -17.26
CA ILE A 44 -10.01 2.35 -17.68
C ILE A 44 -10.58 0.94 -17.60
N GLY A 45 -11.35 0.68 -16.55
CA GLY A 45 -12.08 -0.57 -16.34
C GLY A 45 -13.18 -0.77 -17.37
N TYR A 46 -13.36 -1.99 -17.88
CA TYR A 46 -14.48 -2.34 -18.75
C TYR A 46 -15.07 -3.72 -18.45
N GLN A 47 -16.40 -3.84 -18.55
CA GLN A 47 -17.13 -5.09 -18.33
C GLN A 47 -17.33 -5.93 -19.60
N THR A 48 -17.37 -5.31 -20.78
CA THR A 48 -17.70 -5.96 -22.05
C THR A 48 -16.67 -7.03 -22.46
N ALA A 49 -17.05 -7.91 -23.40
CA ALA A 49 -16.14 -8.94 -23.91
C ALA A 49 -14.90 -8.35 -24.59
N THR A 50 -15.08 -7.23 -25.30
CA THR A 50 -14.00 -6.47 -25.94
C THR A 50 -13.79 -5.13 -25.23
N PRO A 51 -12.57 -4.56 -25.29
CA PRO A 51 -12.30 -3.21 -24.80
C PRO A 51 -13.16 -2.15 -25.50
N PRO A 52 -13.32 -0.95 -24.90
CA PRO A 52 -13.91 0.20 -25.58
C PRO A 52 -13.23 0.50 -26.92
N ALA A 53 -13.99 1.02 -27.88
CA ALA A 53 -13.45 1.40 -29.18
C ALA A 53 -12.35 2.47 -29.06
N ALA A 54 -11.38 2.50 -29.99
CA ALA A 54 -10.24 3.42 -29.96
C ALA A 54 -10.64 4.91 -29.88
N SER A 55 -11.83 5.29 -30.36
CA SER A 55 -12.37 6.65 -30.29
C SER A 55 -13.09 6.96 -28.96
N ALA A 56 -13.06 6.06 -27.97
CA ALA A 56 -13.79 6.23 -26.71
C ALA A 56 -13.08 7.17 -25.75
N TYR A 57 -11.76 6.99 -25.63
CA TYR A 57 -10.95 7.71 -24.66
C TYR A 57 -9.66 8.20 -25.32
N THR A 58 -9.20 9.36 -24.85
CA THR A 58 -7.84 9.84 -25.09
C THR A 58 -7.14 10.07 -23.76
N VAL A 59 -5.85 9.78 -23.72
CA VAL A 59 -4.97 10.05 -22.58
C VAL A 59 -3.86 10.96 -23.08
N ASN A 60 -3.77 12.18 -22.54
CA ASN A 60 -2.79 13.19 -22.96
C ASN A 60 -2.74 13.41 -24.49
N GLY A 61 -3.91 13.46 -25.12
CA GLY A 61 -4.05 13.68 -26.56
C GLY A 61 -3.82 12.45 -27.44
N THR A 62 -3.47 11.29 -26.88
CA THR A 62 -3.29 10.03 -27.62
C THR A 62 -4.47 9.10 -27.38
N ALA A 63 -4.90 8.33 -28.40
CA ALA A 63 -5.98 7.36 -28.25
C ALA A 63 -5.61 6.28 -27.22
N ALA A 64 -6.53 5.97 -26.30
CA ALA A 64 -6.32 4.94 -25.30
C ALA A 64 -6.28 3.53 -25.95
N THR A 65 -5.37 2.67 -25.49
CA THR A 65 -5.13 1.34 -26.08
C THR A 65 -5.43 0.20 -25.11
N ALA A 66 -5.64 -1.00 -25.67
CA ALA A 66 -5.82 -2.21 -24.86
C ALA A 66 -4.56 -2.59 -24.08
N ALA A 67 -3.37 -2.32 -24.62
CA ALA A 67 -2.10 -2.65 -23.98
C ALA A 67 -1.79 -1.73 -22.78
N ASP A 68 -2.25 -0.48 -22.82
CA ASP A 68 -1.80 0.54 -21.87
C ASP A 68 -2.89 1.08 -20.95
N ASN A 69 -4.14 1.12 -21.39
CA ASN A 69 -5.18 1.88 -20.70
C ASN A 69 -6.43 1.08 -20.35
N TYR A 70 -6.78 0.04 -21.12
CA TYR A 70 -8.00 -0.73 -20.86
C TYR A 70 -7.73 -1.96 -19.99
N TYR A 71 -8.51 -2.09 -18.92
CA TYR A 71 -8.39 -3.15 -17.92
C TYR A 71 -9.72 -3.90 -17.83
N LYS A 72 -9.69 -5.22 -18.04
CA LYS A 72 -10.87 -6.07 -17.89
C LYS A 72 -11.25 -6.14 -16.41
N LEU A 73 -12.51 -5.82 -16.09
CA LEU A 73 -12.98 -5.89 -14.71
C LEU A 73 -13.08 -7.33 -14.20
N VAL A 74 -12.66 -7.51 -12.94
CA VAL A 74 -12.70 -8.77 -12.20
C VAL A 74 -13.49 -8.56 -10.90
N HIS A 75 -14.58 -9.29 -10.75
CA HIS A 75 -15.56 -9.11 -9.66
C HIS A 75 -15.58 -10.25 -8.65
N ASN A 76 -15.07 -11.42 -9.00
CA ASN A 76 -15.21 -12.60 -8.15
C ASN A 76 -14.04 -13.57 -8.35
N THR A 77 -14.02 -14.59 -7.50
CA THR A 77 -12.98 -15.62 -7.46
C THR A 77 -12.87 -16.40 -8.77
N THR A 78 -13.99 -16.66 -9.45
CA THR A 78 -14.00 -17.35 -10.75
C THR A 78 -13.35 -16.49 -11.83
N GLU A 79 -13.76 -15.22 -11.96
CA GLU A 79 -13.16 -14.28 -12.90
C GLU A 79 -11.67 -14.08 -12.61
N PHE A 80 -11.28 -14.04 -11.33
CA PHE A 80 -9.88 -13.91 -10.93
C PHE A 80 -9.06 -15.14 -11.39
N GLN A 81 -9.55 -16.37 -11.16
CA GLN A 81 -8.85 -17.57 -11.64
C GLN A 81 -8.85 -17.70 -13.17
N ASN A 82 -9.83 -17.13 -13.87
CA ASN A 82 -9.88 -17.10 -15.33
C ASN A 82 -8.78 -16.23 -15.97
N ILE A 83 -8.07 -15.40 -15.19
CA ILE A 83 -6.84 -14.70 -15.64
C ILE A 83 -5.82 -15.69 -16.22
N SER A 84 -5.82 -16.95 -15.74
CA SER A 84 -4.97 -18.02 -16.28
C SER A 84 -5.13 -18.28 -17.79
N SER A 85 -6.27 -17.90 -18.38
CA SER A 85 -6.51 -18.03 -19.82
C SER A 85 -5.83 -16.96 -20.67
N ASN A 86 -5.42 -15.83 -20.07
CA ASN A 86 -4.73 -14.75 -20.76
C ASN A 86 -3.76 -14.01 -19.81
N LEU A 87 -2.60 -14.63 -19.58
CA LEU A 87 -1.57 -14.12 -18.65
C LEU A 87 -0.88 -12.81 -19.10
N ALA A 88 -1.14 -12.34 -20.32
CA ALA A 88 -0.66 -11.06 -20.84
C ALA A 88 -1.71 -9.94 -20.77
N GLY A 89 -2.91 -10.24 -20.27
CA GLY A 89 -4.02 -9.29 -20.18
C GLY A 89 -3.87 -8.23 -19.08
N ASN A 90 -4.66 -7.17 -19.19
CA ASN A 90 -4.78 -6.11 -18.19
C ASN A 90 -6.08 -6.29 -17.40
N TYR A 91 -6.01 -6.23 -16.07
CA TYR A 91 -7.14 -6.52 -15.19
C TYR A 91 -7.29 -5.49 -14.07
N MET A 92 -8.52 -5.10 -13.76
CA MET A 92 -8.81 -4.20 -12.65
C MET A 92 -9.84 -4.84 -11.72
N LEU A 93 -9.58 -4.82 -10.41
CA LEU A 93 -10.55 -5.33 -9.44
C LEU A 93 -11.71 -4.35 -9.29
N ALA A 94 -12.93 -4.87 -9.39
CA ALA A 94 -14.16 -4.12 -9.15
C ALA A 94 -14.62 -4.17 -7.68
N ASN A 95 -14.10 -5.14 -6.91
CA ASN A 95 -14.38 -5.33 -5.49
C ASN A 95 -13.32 -6.23 -4.84
N ASP A 96 -13.39 -6.37 -3.51
CA ASP A 96 -12.63 -7.38 -2.78
C ASP A 96 -12.95 -8.78 -3.33
N ILE A 97 -11.92 -9.59 -3.57
CA ILE A 97 -12.02 -10.98 -4.03
C ILE A 97 -11.78 -11.90 -2.84
N ASP A 98 -12.84 -12.56 -2.35
CA ASP A 98 -12.77 -13.39 -1.16
C ASP A 98 -12.85 -14.89 -1.51
N PHE A 99 -11.76 -15.61 -1.26
CA PHE A 99 -11.65 -17.05 -1.50
C PHE A 99 -12.14 -17.91 -0.33
N THR A 100 -12.87 -17.35 0.64
CA THR A 100 -13.52 -18.13 1.68
C THR A 100 -14.56 -19.09 1.08
N ASP A 101 -14.47 -20.37 1.41
CA ASP A 101 -15.50 -21.33 1.07
C ASP A 101 -16.80 -21.03 1.86
N PRO A 102 -17.95 -20.84 1.19
CA PRO A 102 -19.16 -20.36 1.84
C PRO A 102 -19.81 -21.38 2.78
N VAL A 103 -19.36 -22.64 2.77
CA VAL A 103 -19.90 -23.72 3.60
C VAL A 103 -18.99 -23.97 4.80
N THR A 104 -17.69 -24.15 4.55
CA THR A 104 -16.71 -24.47 5.60
C THR A 104 -16.15 -23.25 6.30
N LEU A 105 -16.33 -22.05 5.72
CA LEU A 105 -15.73 -20.79 6.14
C LEU A 105 -14.19 -20.81 6.16
N ALA A 106 -13.60 -21.81 5.50
CA ALA A 106 -12.16 -21.96 5.39
C ALA A 106 -11.63 -21.29 4.10
N PRO A 107 -10.38 -20.82 4.10
CA PRO A 107 -9.71 -20.37 2.89
C PRO A 107 -9.63 -21.45 1.80
N LYS A 108 -10.09 -21.14 0.58
CA LYS A 108 -10.00 -22.05 -0.56
C LYS A 108 -8.60 -22.04 -1.18
N ALA A 109 -8.15 -23.21 -1.65
CA ALA A 109 -6.92 -23.31 -2.42
C ALA A 109 -7.06 -22.65 -3.80
N VAL A 110 -6.09 -21.79 -4.14
CA VAL A 110 -5.94 -21.22 -5.48
C VAL A 110 -4.86 -21.94 -6.27
N THR A 111 -5.02 -21.95 -7.59
CA THR A 111 -3.94 -22.31 -8.52
C THR A 111 -3.14 -21.04 -8.82
N PRO A 112 -1.82 -21.03 -8.59
CA PRO A 112 -0.97 -19.89 -8.93
C PRO A 112 -1.16 -19.45 -10.38
N LEU A 113 -1.30 -18.15 -10.59
CA LEU A 113 -1.36 -17.56 -11.93
C LEU A 113 0.06 -17.43 -12.49
N GLY A 114 0.32 -18.14 -13.60
CA GLY A 114 1.61 -18.20 -14.26
C GLY A 114 2.69 -18.98 -13.48
N GLY A 115 3.75 -19.39 -14.19
CA GLY A 115 4.83 -20.23 -13.64
C GLY A 115 4.46 -21.69 -13.46
N ASN A 116 5.33 -22.47 -12.78
CA ASN A 116 5.14 -23.91 -12.53
C ASN A 116 4.74 -24.75 -13.77
N GLY A 117 5.41 -24.53 -14.91
CA GLY A 117 5.13 -25.22 -16.17
C GLY A 117 4.18 -24.45 -17.11
N ALA A 118 3.54 -23.38 -16.64
CA ALA A 118 2.87 -22.39 -17.49
C ALA A 118 3.79 -21.21 -17.82
N ALA A 119 3.40 -20.39 -18.81
CA ALA A 119 4.03 -19.10 -19.06
C ALA A 119 3.96 -18.20 -17.81
N PRO A 120 4.92 -17.26 -17.61
CA PRO A 120 4.81 -16.28 -16.53
C PRO A 120 3.64 -15.31 -16.79
N PHE A 121 3.13 -14.68 -15.72
CA PHE A 121 2.27 -13.51 -15.87
C PHE A 121 3.11 -12.34 -16.39
N THR A 122 2.67 -11.73 -17.49
CA THR A 122 3.33 -10.57 -18.12
C THR A 122 2.38 -9.38 -18.25
N GLY A 123 1.14 -9.53 -17.80
CA GLY A 123 0.10 -8.51 -17.88
C GLY A 123 0.20 -7.44 -16.79
N LYS A 124 -0.88 -6.68 -16.65
CA LYS A 124 -1.00 -5.61 -15.65
C LYS A 124 -2.22 -5.84 -14.76
N ILE A 125 -2.10 -5.58 -13.46
CA ILE A 125 -3.21 -5.63 -12.51
C ILE A 125 -3.29 -4.31 -11.77
N ASP A 126 -4.46 -3.68 -11.78
CA ASP A 126 -4.83 -2.61 -10.85
C ASP A 126 -5.81 -3.17 -9.82
N GLY A 127 -5.36 -3.35 -8.59
CA GLY A 127 -6.19 -3.82 -7.49
C GLY A 127 -7.27 -2.82 -7.09
N ASN A 128 -7.23 -1.58 -7.57
CA ASN A 128 -8.12 -0.50 -7.20
C ASN A 128 -8.25 -0.31 -5.67
N PHE A 129 -7.16 -0.60 -4.94
CA PHE A 129 -7.07 -0.72 -3.48
C PHE A 129 -8.01 -1.76 -2.83
N TYR A 130 -8.69 -2.58 -3.63
CA TYR A 130 -9.37 -3.80 -3.18
C TYR A 130 -8.36 -4.89 -2.82
N LYS A 131 -8.86 -5.87 -2.08
CA LYS A 131 -8.07 -6.96 -1.51
C LYS A 131 -8.45 -8.30 -2.11
N VAL A 132 -7.45 -9.13 -2.37
CA VAL A 132 -7.63 -10.57 -2.57
C VAL A 132 -7.39 -11.27 -1.23
N LYS A 133 -8.37 -12.02 -0.76
CA LYS A 133 -8.45 -12.47 0.63
C LYS A 133 -8.64 -13.96 0.77
N ASN A 134 -8.20 -14.49 1.92
CA ASN A 134 -8.60 -15.80 2.42
C ASN A 134 -8.38 -16.94 1.42
N TYR A 135 -7.17 -17.02 0.84
CA TYR A 135 -6.77 -18.17 0.03
C TYR A 135 -5.59 -18.92 0.66
N THR A 136 -5.43 -20.17 0.24
CA THR A 136 -4.20 -20.94 0.39
C THR A 136 -3.59 -21.20 -0.99
N VAL A 137 -2.28 -21.46 -1.05
CA VAL A 137 -1.62 -21.83 -2.30
C VAL A 137 -1.35 -23.33 -2.28
N SER A 138 -1.70 -24.02 -3.37
CA SER A 138 -1.50 -25.46 -3.50
C SER A 138 -0.01 -25.83 -3.55
N THR A 139 0.45 -26.59 -2.56
CA THR A 139 1.82 -27.12 -2.46
C THR A 139 2.01 -28.43 -3.23
N ALA A 140 1.28 -28.62 -4.33
CA ALA A 140 1.36 -29.85 -5.13
C ALA A 140 2.80 -30.17 -5.56
N THR A 141 3.16 -31.46 -5.53
CA THR A 141 4.51 -31.95 -5.85
C THR A 141 4.99 -31.43 -7.21
N GLY A 142 6.25 -30.97 -7.26
CA GLY A 142 6.89 -30.46 -8.48
C GLY A 142 6.74 -28.95 -8.73
N ARG A 143 5.96 -28.23 -7.90
CA ARG A 143 5.84 -26.77 -7.97
C ARG A 143 6.88 -26.07 -7.10
N THR A 144 7.57 -25.09 -7.66
CA THR A 144 8.66 -24.35 -6.99
C THR A 144 8.31 -22.88 -6.74
N GLU A 145 7.22 -22.37 -7.29
CA GLU A 145 6.87 -20.95 -7.29
C GLU A 145 5.45 -20.75 -6.74
N HIS A 146 5.33 -20.25 -5.51
CA HIS A 146 4.07 -20.22 -4.76
C HIS A 146 3.70 -18.79 -4.38
N GLY A 147 2.49 -18.40 -4.78
CA GLY A 147 1.85 -17.14 -4.48
C GLY A 147 0.52 -17.10 -5.20
N LEU A 148 -0.21 -15.99 -5.08
CA LEU A 148 -1.36 -15.73 -5.94
C LEU A 148 -0.94 -15.80 -7.42
N PHE A 149 0.26 -15.30 -7.71
CA PHE A 149 0.99 -15.50 -8.94
C PHE A 149 2.20 -16.41 -8.66
N GLY A 150 2.39 -17.44 -9.48
CA GLY A 150 3.57 -18.30 -9.33
C GLY A 150 4.81 -17.54 -9.79
N ARG A 151 4.81 -17.15 -11.07
CA ARG A 151 5.90 -16.36 -11.67
C ARG A 151 5.36 -15.16 -12.44
N ALA A 152 6.00 -14.01 -12.24
CA ALA A 152 5.76 -12.79 -13.00
C ALA A 152 7.03 -12.33 -13.75
N SER A 153 6.88 -11.84 -14.97
CA SER A 153 7.99 -11.37 -15.81
C SER A 153 7.57 -10.14 -16.61
N GLY A 154 8.13 -8.97 -16.31
CA GLY A 154 7.73 -7.70 -16.96
C GLY A 154 6.29 -7.28 -16.67
N ALA A 155 5.66 -7.91 -15.67
CA ALA A 155 4.30 -7.58 -15.22
C ALA A 155 4.26 -6.33 -14.33
N HIS A 156 3.07 -5.74 -14.23
CA HIS A 156 2.77 -4.65 -13.31
C HIS A 156 1.68 -5.03 -12.31
N PHE A 157 1.92 -4.77 -11.03
CA PHE A 157 0.93 -4.91 -9.96
C PHE A 157 0.78 -3.56 -9.27
N ASP A 158 -0.34 -2.90 -9.52
CA ASP A 158 -0.69 -1.60 -8.97
C ASP A 158 -1.80 -1.76 -7.93
N ASN A 159 -1.67 -1.09 -6.78
CA ASN A 159 -2.75 -0.83 -5.84
C ASN A 159 -3.53 -2.08 -5.37
N ILE A 160 -2.88 -3.22 -5.18
CA ILE A 160 -3.52 -4.48 -4.76
C ILE A 160 -3.19 -4.84 -3.32
N GLY A 161 -4.22 -5.19 -2.54
CA GLY A 161 -4.05 -5.71 -1.19
C GLY A 161 -4.20 -7.23 -1.12
N ILE A 162 -3.44 -7.86 -0.24
CA ILE A 162 -3.56 -9.26 0.14
C ILE A 162 -3.86 -9.34 1.63
N LYS A 163 -4.83 -10.17 2.01
CA LYS A 163 -5.28 -10.26 3.41
C LYS A 163 -5.71 -11.67 3.82
N GLY A 164 -5.40 -12.10 5.04
CA GLY A 164 -5.95 -13.35 5.58
C GLY A 164 -5.38 -14.60 4.91
N VAL A 165 -4.16 -14.55 4.38
CA VAL A 165 -3.56 -15.64 3.61
C VAL A 165 -2.62 -16.46 4.48
N ASN A 166 -2.65 -17.79 4.35
CA ASN A 166 -1.71 -18.69 5.00
C ASN A 166 -0.99 -19.55 3.94
N ILE A 167 0.30 -19.29 3.75
CA ILE A 167 1.18 -20.05 2.86
C ILE A 167 2.27 -20.69 3.72
N ALA A 168 2.19 -22.01 3.88
CA ALA A 168 3.16 -22.79 4.64
C ALA A 168 3.93 -23.72 3.69
N LEU A 169 5.14 -23.33 3.31
CA LEU A 169 5.99 -24.08 2.40
C LEU A 169 7.01 -24.94 3.16
N PRO A 170 7.52 -26.03 2.55
CA PRO A 170 8.59 -26.82 3.14
C PRO A 170 9.84 -25.98 3.43
N THR A 171 10.35 -26.07 4.66
CA THR A 171 11.52 -25.30 5.11
C THR A 171 12.86 -25.85 4.60
N GLY A 172 12.88 -27.11 4.15
CA GLY A 172 14.07 -27.79 3.63
C GLY A 172 14.28 -27.69 2.12
N GLN A 173 13.39 -27.00 1.38
CA GLN A 173 13.41 -26.97 -0.09
C GLN A 173 13.58 -25.55 -0.63
N THR A 174 14.21 -25.41 -1.79
CA THR A 174 14.36 -24.14 -2.52
C THR A 174 13.07 -23.80 -3.29
N ILE A 175 12.03 -23.47 -2.53
CA ILE A 175 10.71 -23.15 -3.06
C ILE A 175 10.42 -21.68 -2.76
N TYR A 176 10.17 -20.90 -3.81
CA TYR A 176 9.85 -19.49 -3.68
C TYR A 176 8.40 -19.29 -3.24
N GLY A 177 8.19 -18.49 -2.20
CA GLY A 177 6.89 -18.23 -1.60
C GLY A 177 6.66 -16.77 -1.28
N GLY A 178 5.68 -16.14 -1.91
CA GLY A 178 5.20 -14.81 -1.53
C GLY A 178 3.69 -14.80 -1.39
N ALA A 179 3.13 -13.93 -0.56
CA ALA A 179 1.67 -13.80 -0.53
C ALA A 179 1.16 -13.42 -1.92
N LEU A 180 1.76 -12.41 -2.57
CA LEU A 180 1.40 -12.00 -3.91
C LEU A 180 2.10 -12.84 -5.00
N VAL A 181 3.43 -12.89 -5.02
CA VAL A 181 4.19 -13.55 -6.10
C VAL A 181 5.25 -14.51 -5.56
N GLY A 182 5.34 -15.70 -6.13
CA GLY A 182 6.44 -16.63 -5.87
C GLY A 182 7.78 -16.06 -6.35
N TYR A 183 7.91 -15.83 -7.66
CA TYR A 183 9.15 -15.29 -8.27
C TYR A 183 8.86 -14.16 -9.27
N THR A 184 9.68 -13.10 -9.23
CA THR A 184 9.58 -11.93 -10.13
C THR A 184 10.84 -11.74 -10.96
N THR A 185 10.70 -11.35 -12.24
CA THR A 185 11.80 -11.07 -13.16
C THR A 185 11.41 -10.05 -14.25
N GLY A 186 12.33 -9.73 -15.17
CA GLY A 186 12.01 -9.03 -16.41
C GLY A 186 11.55 -7.59 -16.25
N ASN A 187 12.05 -6.85 -15.26
CA ASN A 187 11.62 -5.49 -14.91
C ASN A 187 10.18 -5.42 -14.39
N THR A 188 9.74 -6.45 -13.66
CA THR A 188 8.42 -6.44 -13.00
C THR A 188 8.33 -5.29 -11.99
N VAL A 189 7.16 -4.64 -11.95
CA VAL A 189 6.88 -3.50 -11.08
C VAL A 189 5.73 -3.84 -10.13
N LEU A 190 5.94 -3.59 -8.83
CA LEU A 190 4.90 -3.62 -7.80
C LEU A 190 4.81 -2.23 -7.19
N ARG A 191 3.62 -1.62 -7.19
CA ARG A 191 3.37 -0.28 -6.66
C ARG A 191 2.09 -0.27 -5.86
N GLY A 192 2.08 0.28 -4.65
CA GLY A 192 0.85 0.30 -3.85
C GLY A 192 0.38 -1.09 -3.42
N VAL A 193 1.31 -2.04 -3.23
CA VAL A 193 0.98 -3.41 -2.79
C VAL A 193 0.97 -3.48 -1.27
N SER A 194 -0.05 -4.13 -0.71
CA SER A 194 -0.14 -4.36 0.73
C SER A 194 -0.36 -5.83 1.07
N VAL A 195 0.27 -6.31 2.15
CA VAL A 195 -0.01 -7.62 2.75
C VAL A 195 -0.35 -7.41 4.22
N THR A 196 -1.47 -7.97 4.68
CA THR A 196 -1.95 -7.83 6.07
C THR A 196 -2.56 -9.14 6.57
N ASP A 197 -2.61 -9.33 7.89
CA ASP A 197 -3.27 -10.46 8.54
C ASP A 197 -2.91 -11.82 7.89
N SER A 198 -1.66 -11.98 7.48
CA SER A 198 -1.22 -13.12 6.67
C SER A 198 0.03 -13.78 7.26
N THR A 199 0.18 -15.07 7.00
CA THR A 199 1.33 -15.88 7.39
C THR A 199 1.97 -16.46 6.14
N VAL A 200 3.27 -16.24 5.97
CA VAL A 200 4.05 -16.82 4.87
C VAL A 200 5.31 -17.44 5.45
N THR A 201 5.45 -18.75 5.36
CA THR A 201 6.62 -19.50 5.85
C THR A 201 7.19 -20.41 4.77
N GLY A 202 8.49 -20.68 4.87
CA GLY A 202 9.21 -21.55 3.95
C GLY A 202 10.68 -21.63 4.30
N ARG A 203 11.51 -22.06 3.35
CA ARG A 203 12.96 -21.99 3.53
C ARG A 203 13.38 -20.53 3.66
N PRO A 204 14.13 -20.14 4.71
CA PRO A 204 14.61 -18.77 4.83
C PRO A 204 15.42 -18.33 3.59
N GLY A 205 15.15 -17.13 3.09
CA GLY A 205 15.70 -16.65 1.82
C GLY A 205 14.86 -16.96 0.57
N TYR A 206 13.78 -17.74 0.70
CA TYR A 206 12.89 -18.10 -0.41
C TYR A 206 11.42 -17.78 -0.11
N ALA A 207 11.06 -17.57 1.16
CA ALA A 207 9.75 -17.06 1.55
C ALA A 207 9.82 -15.57 1.89
N GLY A 208 8.86 -14.77 1.44
CA GLY A 208 8.74 -13.36 1.79
C GLY A 208 7.29 -12.91 1.91
N GLY A 209 7.05 -11.82 2.64
CA GLY A 209 5.69 -11.32 2.85
C GLY A 209 4.94 -11.00 1.55
N ILE A 210 5.60 -10.32 0.60
CA ILE A 210 5.02 -9.99 -0.71
C ILE A 210 5.56 -10.95 -1.79
N ILE A 211 6.89 -11.12 -1.83
CA ILE A 211 7.59 -11.84 -2.90
C ILE A 211 8.51 -12.91 -2.30
N GLY A 212 8.51 -14.12 -2.87
CA GLY A 212 9.47 -15.16 -2.50
C GLY A 212 10.89 -14.88 -3.00
N GLY A 213 11.05 -14.71 -4.30
CA GLY A 213 12.32 -14.34 -4.95
C GLY A 213 12.15 -13.24 -6.00
N ALA A 214 13.14 -12.35 -6.08
CA ALA A 214 13.13 -11.23 -7.02
C ALA A 214 14.44 -11.08 -7.77
N ASP A 215 14.34 -10.83 -9.07
CA ASP A 215 15.42 -10.47 -9.99
C ASP A 215 14.88 -9.33 -10.87
N HIS A 216 15.65 -8.29 -11.18
CA HIS A 216 15.20 -7.12 -11.97
C HIS A 216 13.76 -6.67 -11.63
N THR A 217 13.51 -6.30 -10.37
CA THR A 217 12.15 -6.00 -9.88
C THR A 217 12.12 -4.70 -9.09
N THR A 218 11.14 -3.84 -9.38
CA THR A 218 10.92 -2.61 -8.61
C THR A 218 9.71 -2.77 -7.71
N VAL A 219 9.89 -2.53 -6.41
CA VAL A 219 8.79 -2.44 -5.45
C VAL A 219 8.74 -1.02 -4.92
N SER A 220 7.58 -0.38 -4.99
CA SER A 220 7.39 1.00 -4.56
C SER A 220 6.12 1.19 -3.76
N GLU A 221 6.14 2.11 -2.79
CA GLU A 221 4.93 2.53 -2.06
C GLU A 221 4.13 1.32 -1.54
N SER A 222 4.83 0.34 -0.98
CA SER A 222 4.27 -0.98 -0.65
C SER A 222 4.66 -1.40 0.76
N TYR A 223 3.84 -2.25 1.38
CA TYR A 223 4.12 -2.71 2.73
C TYR A 223 3.66 -4.12 3.01
N SER A 224 4.25 -4.72 4.03
CA SER A 224 3.89 -6.04 4.52
C SER A 224 3.77 -6.06 6.03
N LYS A 225 2.63 -6.55 6.54
CA LYS A 225 2.38 -6.85 7.94
C LYS A 225 2.15 -8.35 8.10
N VAL A 226 3.24 -9.11 8.02
CA VAL A 226 3.20 -10.57 7.87
C VAL A 226 3.76 -11.27 9.09
N THR A 227 3.22 -12.45 9.39
CA THR A 227 3.87 -13.43 10.25
C THR A 227 4.75 -14.35 9.40
N THR A 228 6.06 -14.41 9.67
CA THR A 228 7.00 -15.19 8.83
C THR A 228 8.17 -15.77 9.62
N ASN A 229 8.88 -16.71 9.00
CA ASN A 229 10.18 -17.23 9.43
C ASN A 229 11.33 -16.80 8.48
N SER A 230 11.09 -15.84 7.60
CA SER A 230 12.00 -15.41 6.54
C SER A 230 11.97 -13.88 6.38
N GLY A 231 11.80 -13.34 5.17
CA GLY A 231 11.86 -11.90 4.92
C GLY A 231 10.50 -11.22 5.02
N GLY A 232 10.46 -10.04 5.66
CA GLY A 232 9.25 -9.27 5.87
C GLY A 232 8.53 -8.87 4.59
N ILE A 233 9.27 -8.52 3.54
CA ILE A 233 8.73 -8.22 2.21
C ILE A 233 9.23 -9.24 1.18
N LEU A 234 10.54 -9.51 1.17
CA LEU A 234 11.22 -10.31 0.16
C LEU A 234 11.95 -11.49 0.80
N GLY A 235 11.77 -12.70 0.28
CA GLY A 235 12.61 -13.83 0.67
C GLY A 235 14.05 -13.63 0.26
N GLY A 236 14.30 -13.55 -1.05
CA GLY A 236 15.65 -13.37 -1.60
C GLY A 236 15.69 -12.43 -2.79
N ALA A 237 16.66 -11.52 -2.80
CA ALA A 237 17.08 -10.82 -4.01
C ALA A 237 18.14 -11.65 -4.73
N PHE A 238 17.88 -11.96 -6.00
CA PHE A 238 18.71 -12.77 -6.87
C PHE A 238 19.09 -11.95 -8.10
N GLY A 239 20.32 -12.11 -8.59
CA GLY A 239 20.75 -11.38 -9.77
C GLY A 239 20.87 -9.87 -9.53
N ASN A 240 20.43 -9.05 -10.49
CA ASN A 240 20.66 -7.61 -10.50
C ASN A 240 19.35 -6.82 -10.55
N GLY A 241 19.42 -5.52 -10.23
CA GLY A 241 18.36 -4.58 -10.60
C GLY A 241 17.10 -4.64 -9.76
N THR A 242 17.13 -5.31 -8.59
CA THR A 242 16.00 -5.23 -7.65
C THR A 242 16.09 -3.94 -6.84
N VAL A 243 15.03 -3.13 -6.82
CA VAL A 243 15.02 -1.81 -6.18
C VAL A 243 13.75 -1.62 -5.37
N PHE A 244 13.88 -1.33 -4.08
CA PHE A 244 12.76 -1.01 -3.20
C PHE A 244 12.76 0.48 -2.86
N ASN A 245 11.62 1.14 -3.07
CA ASN A 245 11.44 2.57 -2.82
C ASN A 245 10.22 2.80 -1.94
N ASP A 246 10.33 3.57 -0.86
CA ASP A 246 9.15 3.96 -0.10
C ASP A 246 8.36 2.73 0.42
N VAL A 247 9.03 1.81 1.11
CA VAL A 247 8.43 0.54 1.57
C VAL A 247 8.56 0.34 3.08
N TYR A 248 7.67 -0.46 3.68
CA TYR A 248 7.88 -0.84 5.08
C TYR A 248 7.44 -2.26 5.45
N GLY A 249 8.15 -2.83 6.41
CA GLY A 249 7.87 -4.14 7.00
C GLY A 249 7.43 -4.03 8.47
N ASP A 250 6.24 -4.53 8.78
CA ASP A 250 5.78 -4.73 10.15
C ASP A 250 5.72 -6.24 10.44
N VAL A 251 6.87 -6.79 10.85
CA VAL A 251 7.06 -8.25 10.85
C VAL A 251 6.77 -8.83 12.22
N THR A 252 6.03 -9.93 12.22
CA THR A 252 5.89 -10.82 13.38
C THR A 252 6.68 -12.10 13.09
N ALA A 253 7.68 -12.41 13.92
CA ALA A 253 8.42 -13.65 13.77
C ALA A 253 7.58 -14.85 14.25
N THR A 254 7.62 -15.97 13.53
CA THR A 254 7.17 -17.25 14.08
C THR A 254 8.07 -17.66 15.27
N PRO A 255 7.57 -18.47 16.22
CA PRO A 255 8.37 -18.91 17.36
C PRO A 255 9.72 -19.52 16.94
N SER A 256 10.79 -19.11 17.60
CA SER A 256 12.17 -19.59 17.38
C SER A 256 12.76 -19.34 15.98
N ALA A 257 12.14 -18.48 15.16
CA ALA A 257 12.66 -18.13 13.85
C ALA A 257 13.50 -16.85 13.89
N ASN A 258 14.59 -16.84 13.13
CA ASN A 258 15.25 -15.61 12.72
C ASN A 258 14.51 -15.06 11.51
N VAL A 259 14.14 -13.78 11.55
CA VAL A 259 13.47 -13.09 10.44
C VAL A 259 14.29 -11.88 10.03
N ALA A 260 14.11 -11.45 8.78
CA ALA A 260 14.62 -10.16 8.33
C ALA A 260 13.46 -9.18 8.17
N GLY A 261 13.68 -7.94 8.59
CA GLY A 261 12.67 -6.89 8.53
C GLY A 261 12.22 -6.52 7.12
N LEU A 262 13.08 -6.70 6.11
CA LEU A 262 12.80 -6.41 4.71
C LEU A 262 13.11 -7.61 3.81
N ALA A 263 14.37 -7.97 3.67
CA ALA A 263 14.85 -9.02 2.78
C ALA A 263 15.75 -10.02 3.52
N TYR A 264 15.46 -11.32 3.43
CA TYR A 264 16.24 -12.32 4.18
C TYR A 264 17.58 -12.61 3.51
N PHE A 265 17.58 -12.81 2.20
CA PHE A 265 18.77 -13.17 1.44
C PHE A 265 19.03 -12.18 0.30
N ILE A 266 20.31 -11.96 0.02
CA ILE A 266 20.76 -11.16 -1.11
C ILE A 266 21.91 -11.93 -1.74
N GLN A 267 21.75 -12.28 -3.01
CA GLN A 267 22.79 -12.83 -3.86
C GLN A 267 23.23 -11.76 -4.86
N ASN A 268 24.27 -11.01 -4.53
CA ASN A 268 24.90 -10.09 -5.47
C ASN A 268 25.75 -10.89 -6.47
N PRO A 269 25.50 -10.77 -7.78
CA PRO A 269 26.33 -11.43 -8.79
C PRO A 269 27.65 -10.68 -9.05
N SER A 270 27.75 -9.41 -8.66
CA SER A 270 28.95 -8.57 -8.82
C SER A 270 28.98 -7.42 -7.80
N VAL A 271 30.17 -6.91 -7.47
CA VAL A 271 30.36 -5.69 -6.67
C VAL A 271 30.11 -4.40 -7.48
N PHE A 272 30.07 -4.48 -8.81
CA PHE A 272 29.90 -3.33 -9.72
C PHE A 272 28.46 -3.11 -10.18
N ALA A 273 27.58 -4.10 -9.98
CA ALA A 273 26.15 -3.99 -10.22
C ALA A 273 25.44 -4.40 -8.92
N PRO A 274 24.84 -3.45 -8.17
CA PRO A 274 24.18 -3.80 -6.92
C PRO A 274 23.01 -4.74 -7.21
N GLY A 275 23.01 -5.90 -6.55
CA GLY A 275 21.94 -6.89 -6.69
C GLY A 275 20.62 -6.43 -6.10
N PHE A 276 20.69 -5.52 -5.11
CA PHE A 276 19.54 -4.96 -4.41
C PHE A 276 19.82 -3.52 -3.94
N ILE A 277 18.87 -2.61 -4.13
CA ILE A 277 18.93 -1.22 -3.64
C ILE A 277 17.68 -0.93 -2.81
N VAL A 278 17.84 -0.22 -1.70
CA VAL A 278 16.70 0.19 -0.85
C VAL A 278 16.76 1.69 -0.59
N ASN A 279 15.65 2.38 -0.81
CA ASN A 279 15.50 3.81 -0.58
C ASN A 279 14.27 4.08 0.27
N ARG A 280 14.42 4.91 1.30
CA ARG A 280 13.31 5.42 2.11
C ARG A 280 12.41 4.30 2.63
N ALA A 281 13.00 3.36 3.36
CA ALA A 281 12.26 2.22 3.91
C ALA A 281 12.34 2.18 5.44
N TYR A 282 11.40 1.49 6.08
CA TYR A 282 11.58 1.12 7.48
C TYR A 282 11.12 -0.30 7.78
N SER A 283 11.66 -0.89 8.84
CA SER A 283 11.10 -2.13 9.40
C SER A 283 11.09 -2.09 10.90
N THR A 284 10.15 -2.82 11.49
CA THR A 284 10.03 -2.96 12.93
C THR A 284 10.69 -4.23 13.48
N ALA A 285 11.33 -5.02 12.61
CA ALA A 285 12.13 -6.18 12.98
C ALA A 285 13.61 -5.97 12.64
N ALA A 286 14.47 -6.55 13.47
CA ALA A 286 15.91 -6.59 13.28
C ALA A 286 16.38 -8.05 13.14
N PRO A 287 17.38 -8.36 12.28
CA PRO A 287 18.04 -7.42 11.37
C PRO A 287 17.14 -6.98 10.21
N PHE A 288 17.43 -5.83 9.60
CA PHE A 288 16.68 -5.34 8.43
C PHE A 288 16.91 -6.22 7.20
N VAL A 289 18.17 -6.64 7.01
CA VAL A 289 18.63 -7.64 6.04
C VAL A 289 19.51 -8.65 6.77
N SER A 290 19.33 -9.95 6.55
CA SER A 290 20.13 -11.00 7.20
C SER A 290 21.31 -11.54 6.35
N SER A 291 21.46 -11.10 5.09
CA SER A 291 22.63 -11.43 4.26
C SER A 291 23.89 -10.69 4.72
N SER A 292 25.06 -11.29 4.49
CA SER A 292 26.38 -10.70 4.78
C SER A 292 26.80 -9.64 3.75
N THR A 293 26.05 -9.48 2.65
CA THR A 293 26.31 -8.43 1.66
C THR A 293 25.63 -7.13 2.06
N ALA A 294 26.34 -6.00 1.91
CA ALA A 294 25.81 -4.67 2.16
C ALA A 294 25.25 -4.07 0.85
N PRO A 295 23.93 -4.18 0.57
CA PRO A 295 23.34 -3.45 -0.54
C PRO A 295 23.46 -1.93 -0.35
N PRO A 296 23.39 -1.11 -1.40
CA PRO A 296 23.15 0.31 -1.25
C PRO A 296 21.83 0.54 -0.50
N ILE A 297 21.95 1.07 0.71
CA ILE A 297 20.83 1.43 1.59
C ILE A 297 20.83 2.95 1.73
N ASN A 298 19.71 3.59 1.39
CA ASN A 298 19.55 5.03 1.49
C ASN A 298 18.33 5.36 2.36
N ASP A 299 18.53 6.26 3.33
CA ASP A 299 17.47 6.84 4.17
C ASP A 299 16.53 5.79 4.79
N THR A 300 17.08 4.69 5.27
CA THR A 300 16.31 3.53 5.70
C THR A 300 16.50 3.26 7.18
N TYR A 301 15.43 2.90 7.89
CA TYR A 301 15.43 2.87 9.36
C TYR A 301 14.99 1.51 9.91
N THR A 302 15.60 1.09 11.02
CA THR A 302 15.04 0.05 11.88
C THR A 302 14.34 0.71 13.07
N ILE A 303 13.13 0.27 13.39
CA ILE A 303 12.31 0.84 14.47
C ILE A 303 12.15 -0.19 15.57
N ASN A 304 12.56 0.15 16.78
CA ASN A 304 12.35 -0.67 17.96
C ASN A 304 10.94 -0.43 18.51
N LYS A 305 10.06 -1.43 18.43
CA LYS A 305 8.67 -1.31 18.93
C LYS A 305 8.57 -1.04 20.43
N ASN A 306 9.57 -1.45 21.21
CA ASN A 306 9.55 -1.33 22.67
C ASN A 306 9.92 0.09 23.11
N THR A 307 10.91 0.71 22.46
CA THR A 307 11.36 2.07 22.81
C THR A 307 10.67 3.14 21.98
N GLY A 308 10.12 2.79 20.81
CA GLY A 308 9.57 3.75 19.85
C GLY A 308 10.64 4.55 19.12
N GLU A 309 11.89 4.09 19.16
CA GLU A 309 13.02 4.77 18.53
C GLU A 309 13.34 4.19 17.14
N ALA A 310 13.73 5.07 16.24
CA ALA A 310 14.23 4.76 14.91
C ALA A 310 15.75 4.97 14.86
N THR A 311 16.43 4.00 14.26
CA THR A 311 17.88 4.06 14.00
C THR A 311 18.12 3.95 12.49
N LEU A 312 18.92 4.86 11.95
CA LEU A 312 19.33 4.81 10.55
C LEU A 312 20.15 3.54 10.29
N TYR A 313 19.74 2.76 9.29
CA TYR A 313 20.33 1.48 8.92
C TYR A 313 21.39 1.64 7.83
N GLY A 314 22.38 0.75 7.81
CA GLY A 314 23.41 0.70 6.76
C GLY A 314 24.66 1.55 7.02
N LEU A 315 24.77 2.21 8.18
CA LEU A 315 25.97 2.95 8.59
C LEU A 315 26.77 2.19 9.63
N THR A 316 28.11 2.29 9.56
CA THR A 316 29.02 1.75 10.58
C THR A 316 28.87 2.46 11.93
N THR A 317 28.55 3.75 11.89
CA THR A 317 28.31 4.62 13.05
C THR A 317 27.06 5.46 12.78
N PRO A 318 25.86 4.92 13.04
CA PRO A 318 24.63 5.67 12.84
C PRO A 318 24.53 6.84 13.84
N PRO A 319 23.83 7.93 13.48
CA PRO A 319 23.42 8.94 14.44
C PRO A 319 22.63 8.32 15.61
N PRO A 320 22.54 9.02 16.77
CA PRO A 320 21.72 8.56 17.89
C PRO A 320 20.29 8.24 17.45
N ALA A 321 19.71 7.21 18.05
CA ALA A 321 18.33 6.83 17.78
C ALA A 321 17.40 8.00 18.13
N ALA A 322 16.37 8.21 17.32
CA ALA A 322 15.44 9.32 17.46
C ALA A 322 13.99 8.81 17.54
N ASN A 323 13.06 9.64 17.97
CA ASN A 323 11.64 9.24 18.06
C ASN A 323 11.11 8.85 16.67
N ALA A 324 10.61 7.62 16.51
CA ALA A 324 10.12 7.12 15.23
C ALA A 324 8.80 7.74 14.77
N LYS A 325 8.14 8.52 15.64
CA LYS A 325 6.84 9.15 15.38
C LYS A 325 6.94 10.64 15.08
N THR A 326 8.11 11.10 14.64
CA THR A 326 8.34 12.51 14.31
C THR A 326 8.91 12.65 12.90
N SER A 327 8.34 13.55 12.09
CA SER A 327 8.80 13.77 10.70
C SER A 327 10.26 14.18 10.60
N ALA A 328 10.75 14.96 11.57
CA ALA A 328 12.15 15.40 11.66
C ALA A 328 13.18 14.25 11.72
N THR A 329 12.75 13.04 12.10
CA THR A 329 13.59 11.84 12.12
C THR A 329 13.98 11.37 10.71
N TYR A 330 13.22 11.77 9.68
CA TYR A 330 13.28 11.22 8.34
C TYR A 330 13.58 12.31 7.29
N THR A 331 14.73 12.98 7.41
CA THR A 331 15.08 14.21 6.66
C THR A 331 14.89 14.14 5.14
N ASN A 332 15.18 13.00 4.51
CA ASN A 332 15.12 12.83 3.05
C ASN A 332 13.81 12.17 2.57
N TRP A 333 12.81 12.05 3.45
CA TRP A 333 11.51 11.50 3.10
C TRP A 333 10.56 12.64 2.77
N ASN A 334 9.76 12.44 1.72
CA ASN A 334 8.63 13.31 1.44
C ASN A 334 7.47 12.96 2.39
N ILE A 335 7.47 13.57 3.58
CA ILE A 335 6.48 13.39 4.64
C ILE A 335 5.64 14.66 4.81
N ASN A 336 4.32 14.49 4.91
CA ASN A 336 3.43 15.51 5.45
C ASN A 336 3.03 15.18 6.91
N ASN A 337 2.75 16.21 7.69
CA ASN A 337 2.20 16.07 9.05
C ASN A 337 0.99 16.98 9.31
N ASP A 338 0.54 17.69 8.28
CA ASP A 338 -0.52 18.71 8.32
C ASP A 338 -1.75 18.34 7.48
N GLY A 339 -1.74 17.16 6.84
CA GLY A 339 -2.83 16.71 5.99
C GLY A 339 -2.75 17.14 4.52
N ALA A 340 -1.77 17.98 4.13
CA ALA A 340 -1.64 18.47 2.75
C ALA A 340 -1.46 17.32 1.74
N PRO A 341 -2.04 17.38 0.54
CA PRO A 341 -1.86 16.34 -0.48
C PRO A 341 -0.43 16.35 -1.07
N GLY A 342 -0.04 15.26 -1.72
CA GLY A 342 1.17 15.20 -2.56
C GLY A 342 2.42 14.57 -1.93
N ALA A 343 2.49 14.47 -0.59
CA ALA A 343 3.54 13.70 0.06
C ALA A 343 3.32 12.19 -0.07
N LYS A 344 4.41 11.40 -0.16
CA LYS A 344 4.34 9.93 -0.22
C LYS A 344 4.04 9.30 1.15
N TRP A 345 4.51 9.97 2.19
CA TRP A 345 4.41 9.52 3.56
C TRP A 345 3.64 10.53 4.40
N ARG A 346 3.04 10.04 5.48
CA ARG A 346 2.39 10.84 6.51
C ARG A 346 2.82 10.39 7.89
N ILE A 347 3.07 11.36 8.77
CA ILE A 347 3.24 11.13 10.20
C ILE A 347 2.27 12.04 10.94
N TYR A 348 1.46 11.47 11.83
CA TYR A 348 0.79 12.25 12.85
C TYR A 348 1.74 12.36 14.04
N GLU A 349 2.29 13.54 14.24
CA GLU A 349 3.39 13.80 15.20
C GLU A 349 3.09 13.20 16.59
N GLY A 350 4.02 12.38 17.08
CA GLY A 350 3.93 11.68 18.36
C GLY A 350 2.96 10.48 18.40
N ARG A 351 2.21 10.22 17.32
CA ARG A 351 1.14 9.21 17.32
C ARG A 351 1.47 8.00 16.46
N THR A 352 1.80 8.23 15.19
CA THR A 352 1.98 7.16 14.21
C THR A 352 3.43 7.03 13.76
N LEU A 353 3.82 5.82 13.36
CA LEU A 353 4.96 5.64 12.48
C LEU A 353 4.65 6.24 11.09
N PRO A 354 5.64 6.39 10.18
CA PRO A 354 5.38 6.81 8.81
C PRO A 354 4.36 5.89 8.14
N MET A 355 3.34 6.47 7.53
CA MET A 355 2.29 5.75 6.79
C MET A 355 2.31 6.18 5.33
N LEU A 356 2.14 5.23 4.42
CA LEU A 356 2.04 5.53 2.99
C LEU A 356 0.70 6.18 2.67
N THR A 357 0.72 7.37 2.07
CA THR A 357 -0.48 8.14 1.74
C THR A 357 -1.33 7.48 0.67
N ALA A 358 -0.73 6.65 -0.20
CA ALA A 358 -1.44 5.88 -1.21
C ALA A 358 -2.54 4.98 -0.63
N PHE A 359 -2.42 4.52 0.62
CA PHE A 359 -3.41 3.66 1.29
C PHE A 359 -4.35 4.41 2.24
N MET A 360 -4.32 5.74 2.22
CA MET A 360 -5.22 6.55 3.04
C MET A 360 -6.48 6.85 2.25
N ASP A 361 -7.62 6.35 2.74
CA ASP A 361 -8.91 6.63 2.15
C ASP A 361 -9.50 7.92 2.74
N GLY A 362 -9.82 8.87 1.85
CA GLY A 362 -10.64 10.04 2.16
C GLY A 362 -9.92 11.18 2.87
N THR A 363 -10.70 12.20 3.20
CA THR A 363 -10.31 13.30 4.10
C THR A 363 -10.58 12.86 5.53
N ALA A 364 -9.54 12.63 6.32
CA ALA A 364 -9.69 12.50 7.76
C ALA A 364 -10.03 13.89 8.32
N THR A 365 -11.31 14.15 8.60
CA THR A 365 -11.70 15.38 9.30
C THR A 365 -11.59 15.13 10.80
N ALA A 366 -10.76 15.93 11.48
CA ALA A 366 -10.67 15.84 12.93
C ALA A 366 -11.97 16.39 13.55
N THR A 367 -12.64 15.58 14.37
CA THR A 367 -13.78 16.06 15.16
C THR A 367 -13.36 16.31 16.61
N TYR A 368 -13.55 17.53 17.09
CA TYR A 368 -13.17 17.97 18.42
C TYR A 368 -14.19 18.96 18.99
N ASN A 369 -14.17 19.09 20.32
CA ASN A 369 -14.89 20.15 21.00
C ASN A 369 -13.97 21.34 21.23
N TYR A 370 -14.50 22.55 21.16
CA TYR A 370 -13.74 23.77 21.34
C TYR A 370 -14.58 24.86 22.00
N ARG A 371 -13.91 25.84 22.63
CA ARG A 371 -14.55 27.05 23.15
C ARG A 371 -13.54 28.18 23.37
N TYR A 372 -14.03 29.36 23.70
CA TYR A 372 -13.22 30.53 24.00
C TYR A 372 -12.80 30.62 25.47
N PHE A 373 -11.57 31.09 25.69
CA PHE A 373 -10.94 31.32 26.98
C PHE A 373 -10.43 32.77 27.08
N LYS A 374 -10.33 33.29 28.29
CA LYS A 374 -9.65 34.56 28.59
C LYS A 374 -8.12 34.36 28.63
N ALA A 375 -7.38 35.46 28.67
CA ALA A 375 -5.92 35.45 28.81
C ALA A 375 -5.44 34.73 30.10
N ASP A 376 -6.23 34.80 31.17
CA ASP A 376 -5.96 34.11 32.45
C ASP A 376 -6.21 32.59 32.42
N GLY A 377 -6.63 32.04 31.27
CA GLY A 377 -6.89 30.61 31.11
C GLY A 377 -8.26 30.15 31.61
N THR A 378 -9.13 31.05 32.08
CA THR A 378 -10.51 30.71 32.45
C THR A 378 -11.45 30.70 31.24
N PRO A 379 -12.49 29.85 31.22
CA PRO A 379 -13.47 29.86 30.13
C PRO A 379 -14.19 31.20 30.01
N SER A 380 -14.43 31.64 28.78
CA SER A 380 -15.22 32.85 28.53
C SER A 380 -16.67 32.66 28.97
N ALA A 381 -17.21 33.64 29.70
CA ALA A 381 -18.61 33.69 30.13
C ALA A 381 -19.50 34.52 29.18
N ALA A 382 -18.93 35.04 28.08
CA ALA A 382 -19.70 35.81 27.10
C ALA A 382 -20.77 34.93 26.44
N ALA A 383 -21.94 35.51 26.16
CA ALA A 383 -23.03 34.82 25.50
C ALA A 383 -22.56 34.25 24.13
N GLY A 384 -22.83 32.97 23.87
CA GLY A 384 -22.41 32.28 22.64
C GLY A 384 -21.03 31.62 22.69
N ASN A 385 -20.22 31.88 23.73
CA ASN A 385 -18.91 31.23 23.94
C ASN A 385 -19.01 29.91 24.73
N THR A 386 -20.11 29.19 24.52
CA THR A 386 -20.29 27.83 25.02
C THR A 386 -19.42 26.84 24.25
N VAL A 387 -19.32 25.61 24.74
CA VAL A 387 -18.65 24.52 24.02
C VAL A 387 -19.36 24.29 22.70
N LYS A 388 -18.58 24.24 21.64
CA LYS A 388 -19.01 23.86 20.30
C LYS A 388 -18.28 22.59 19.89
N THR A 389 -18.88 21.85 18.98
CA THR A 389 -18.19 20.77 18.28
C THR A 389 -18.06 21.15 16.82
N ASN A 390 -16.99 20.75 16.16
CA ASN A 390 -16.86 20.97 14.72
C ASN A 390 -17.44 19.80 13.91
N GLY A 391 -18.07 18.78 14.50
CA GLY A 391 -18.67 17.68 13.75
C GLY A 391 -20.08 17.30 14.19
N THR A 392 -20.59 16.20 13.64
CA THR A 392 -21.94 15.70 13.91
C THR A 392 -22.00 15.00 15.27
N LEU A 393 -23.05 15.30 16.04
CA LEU A 393 -23.38 14.59 17.27
C LEU A 393 -24.57 13.65 17.06
N VAL A 394 -24.45 12.40 17.51
CA VAL A 394 -25.55 11.43 17.57
C VAL A 394 -25.66 10.92 19.01
N GLY A 395 -26.79 11.19 19.68
CA GLY A 395 -26.98 10.83 21.09
C GLY A 395 -25.97 11.49 22.04
N GLY A 396 -25.49 12.70 21.72
CA GLY A 396 -24.43 13.39 22.48
C GLY A 396 -23.01 12.85 22.23
N ASN A 397 -22.87 11.85 21.35
CA ASN A 397 -21.58 11.30 20.95
C ASN A 397 -21.10 11.88 19.62
N ILE A 398 -19.81 12.21 19.59
CA ILE A 398 -19.13 12.66 18.38
C ILE A 398 -19.13 11.52 17.38
N VAL A 399 -19.62 11.78 16.18
CA VAL A 399 -19.42 10.89 15.03
C VAL A 399 -17.98 11.08 14.55
N PRO A 400 -17.12 10.05 14.56
CA PRO A 400 -15.76 10.17 14.04
C PRO A 400 -15.76 10.59 12.56
N HIS A 401 -14.79 11.41 12.15
CA HIS A 401 -14.62 11.86 10.76
C HIS A 401 -15.80 12.69 10.22
N SER A 402 -16.52 13.38 11.11
CA SER A 402 -17.62 14.31 10.74
C SER A 402 -17.22 15.78 10.84
N GLY A 403 -15.94 16.06 11.10
CA GLY A 403 -15.44 17.41 11.29
C GLY A 403 -15.69 18.29 10.05
N ALA A 404 -16.19 19.48 10.30
CA ALA A 404 -16.32 20.58 9.37
C ALA A 404 -15.30 21.67 9.74
N ASP A 405 -14.95 22.50 8.76
CA ASP A 405 -14.15 23.69 9.00
C ASP A 405 -14.86 24.62 9.98
N ILE A 406 -14.09 25.14 10.94
CA ILE A 406 -14.59 26.14 11.87
C ILE A 406 -14.33 27.54 11.31
N SER A 407 -15.35 28.40 11.33
CA SER A 407 -15.22 29.83 11.00
C SER A 407 -15.44 30.65 12.26
N PRO A 408 -14.45 30.72 13.17
CA PRO A 408 -14.58 31.50 14.39
C PRO A 408 -14.62 33.00 14.08
N GLU A 409 -15.49 33.74 14.78
CA GLU A 409 -15.45 35.20 14.77
C GLU A 409 -14.19 35.71 15.48
N TYR A 410 -13.51 36.69 14.88
CA TYR A 410 -12.39 37.35 15.51
C TYR A 410 -12.88 38.16 16.72
N ASN A 411 -12.40 37.81 17.91
CA ASN A 411 -12.73 38.48 19.16
C ASN A 411 -11.49 38.52 20.09
N SER A 412 -11.62 39.14 21.26
CA SER A 412 -10.52 39.28 22.23
C SER A 412 -10.26 38.02 23.07
N TYR A 413 -10.81 36.85 22.69
CA TYR A 413 -10.69 35.60 23.44
C TYR A 413 -9.88 34.54 22.66
N TYR A 414 -9.30 33.60 23.38
CA TYR A 414 -8.49 32.52 22.83
C TYR A 414 -9.34 31.28 22.58
N LEU A 415 -9.44 30.83 21.33
CA LEU A 415 -10.09 29.58 20.99
C LEU A 415 -9.21 28.39 21.38
N LYS A 416 -9.73 27.44 22.14
CA LYS A 416 -9.00 26.22 22.54
C LYS A 416 -9.86 24.97 22.38
N ILE A 417 -9.21 23.85 22.09
CA ILE A 417 -9.81 22.51 22.09
C ILE A 417 -10.00 22.06 23.53
N VAL A 418 -11.19 21.52 23.83
CA VAL A 418 -11.57 21.08 25.17
C VAL A 418 -11.95 19.61 25.18
N ASP A 419 -11.73 18.98 26.32
CA ASP A 419 -12.13 17.61 26.55
C ASP A 419 -13.67 17.49 26.54
N LYS A 420 -14.18 16.37 26.01
CA LYS A 420 -15.62 16.13 25.89
C LYS A 420 -16.31 16.05 27.25
N ASN A 421 -15.68 15.43 28.23
CA ASN A 421 -16.26 15.15 29.55
C ASN A 421 -15.92 16.27 30.55
N THR A 422 -14.92 17.10 30.25
CA THR A 422 -14.49 18.24 31.06
C THR A 422 -14.43 19.53 30.22
N PRO A 423 -15.59 20.07 29.79
CA PRO A 423 -15.69 21.18 28.82
C PRO A 423 -15.12 22.53 29.26
N ASN A 424 -14.68 22.66 30.51
CA ASN A 424 -14.01 23.85 31.05
C ASN A 424 -12.48 23.67 31.14
N ALA A 425 -11.98 22.46 30.91
CA ALA A 425 -10.57 22.16 30.84
C ALA A 425 -10.11 22.16 29.38
N VAL A 426 -8.99 22.83 29.11
CA VAL A 426 -8.25 22.61 27.86
C VAL A 426 -7.86 21.13 27.84
N GLY A 427 -8.18 20.43 26.76
CA GLY A 427 -7.90 19.00 26.68
C GLY A 427 -6.43 18.71 26.98
N GLY A 428 -6.15 17.79 27.91
CA GLY A 428 -4.80 17.42 28.32
C GLY A 428 -4.05 16.56 27.29
N VAL A 429 -4.73 16.18 26.21
CA VAL A 429 -4.08 15.58 25.04
C VAL A 429 -3.55 16.72 24.19
N SER A 430 -2.27 17.05 24.36
CA SER A 430 -1.57 17.87 23.36
C SER A 430 -1.66 17.16 22.02
N ASN A 431 -1.94 17.97 21.00
CA ASN A 431 -1.83 17.67 19.57
C ASN A 431 -3.05 16.94 19.02
N VAL A 432 -3.79 17.64 18.16
CA VAL A 432 -4.76 17.17 17.16
C VAL A 432 -4.14 16.19 16.20
#